data_AF-A0A5B0W1H6-F1
#
_entry.id   AF-A0A5B0W1H6-F1
#
_cell.length_a   1.000
_cell.length_b   1.000
_cell.length_c   1.000
_cell.angle_alpha   90.00
_cell.angle_beta   90.00
_cell.angle_gamma   90.00
#
_symmetry.space_group_name_H-M   'P 1'
#
loop_
_entity.id
_entity.type
_entity.pdbx_description
1 polymer ?
#
loop_
_entity_poly.entity_id
_entity_poly.type
_entity_poly.pdbx_seq_one_letter_code
_entity_poly.pdbx_strand_id
1 'polypeptide(L)'
;MNLSKYFKTPLEQTIENHYLSRAILVPNDLTIERISEAFNVEVHFKSVKSFSDNELCVIVINQQDERDVQHKTFFHELGHVLRHVGDQRQISELFQQMQEADAERFSLYAAIPFFMLEKLQLPAFEEEAAGIVATVFQVPPEFALLRLKQIRERIASAEFMTAFTYTAVAKENTLPYTTTPEPIIRGVYGLDDLSRPHTLIIEQRGGFKWDQPLYIEVNGTFKSVDVHPNSNRNSAVVRSSDLLIPPSRSGYVMIDMERIASRLGQNANKLFLTIEALEDAINF
;
A
#
# COMPACT_ATOMS: atom_id res chain seq x y z
N MET A 1 8.59 10.42 -18.92
CA MET A 1 8.09 9.42 -17.96
C MET A 1 7.09 8.51 -18.67
N ASN A 2 7.20 7.17 -18.60
CA ASN A 2 6.21 6.28 -19.21
C ASN A 2 5.11 5.92 -18.19
N LEU A 3 3.98 6.63 -18.27
CA LEU A 3 2.85 6.48 -17.35
C LEU A 3 2.21 5.08 -17.39
N SER A 4 2.34 4.34 -18.48
CA SER A 4 1.78 2.98 -18.59
C SER A 4 2.41 1.97 -17.64
N LYS A 5 3.54 2.32 -17.01
CA LYS A 5 4.24 1.49 -16.02
C LYS A 5 3.84 1.82 -14.59
N TYR A 6 3.02 2.84 -14.39
CA TYR A 6 2.53 3.18 -13.07
C TYR A 6 1.47 2.18 -12.62
N PHE A 7 1.50 1.82 -11.34
CA PHE A 7 0.46 1.03 -10.70
C PHE A 7 -0.16 1.85 -9.58
N LYS A 8 -1.50 1.90 -9.56
CA LYS A 8 -2.27 2.63 -8.56
C LYS A 8 -2.22 1.89 -7.22
N THR A 9 -2.03 2.61 -6.13
CA THR A 9 -2.23 2.09 -4.77
C THR A 9 -3.72 1.80 -4.51
N PRO A 10 -4.08 1.01 -3.48
CA PRO A 10 -5.48 0.82 -3.11
C PRO A 10 -6.21 2.11 -2.79
N LEU A 11 -5.54 3.08 -2.16
CA LEU A 11 -6.14 4.38 -1.88
C LEU A 11 -6.52 5.11 -3.17
N GLU A 12 -5.64 5.11 -4.18
CA GLU A 12 -5.93 5.69 -5.49
C GLU A 12 -7.08 4.96 -6.20
N GLN A 13 -7.13 3.63 -6.12
CA GLN A 13 -8.20 2.83 -6.72
C GLN A 13 -9.55 3.10 -6.04
N THR A 14 -9.57 3.23 -4.72
CA THR A 14 -10.77 3.58 -3.95
C THR A 14 -11.28 4.96 -4.34
N ILE A 15 -10.40 5.97 -4.39
CA ILE A 15 -10.76 7.35 -4.83
C ILE A 15 -11.33 7.33 -6.25
N GLU A 16 -10.65 6.65 -7.18
CA GLU A 16 -11.11 6.50 -8.55
C GLU A 16 -12.48 5.84 -8.64
N ASN A 17 -12.70 4.73 -7.93
CA ASN A 17 -13.99 4.06 -7.90
C ASN A 17 -15.11 4.98 -7.36
N HIS A 18 -14.83 5.76 -6.32
CA HIS A 18 -15.77 6.73 -5.80
C HIS A 18 -16.10 7.83 -6.82
N TYR A 19 -15.11 8.32 -7.55
CA TYR A 19 -15.29 9.35 -8.57
C TYR A 19 -16.08 8.82 -9.76
N LEU A 20 -15.69 7.65 -10.29
CA LEU A 20 -16.39 7.00 -11.40
C LEU A 20 -17.86 6.70 -11.05
N SER A 21 -18.13 6.19 -9.84
CA SER A 21 -19.51 5.89 -9.41
C SER A 21 -20.39 7.14 -9.25
N ARG A 22 -19.79 8.33 -9.19
CA ARG A 22 -20.45 9.64 -9.05
C ARG A 22 -20.38 10.48 -10.33
N ALA A 23 -19.94 9.88 -11.43
CA ALA A 23 -19.73 10.54 -12.72
C ALA A 23 -18.78 11.75 -12.65
N ILE A 24 -17.73 11.65 -11.82
CA ILE A 24 -16.58 12.57 -11.79
C ILE A 24 -15.50 11.95 -12.67
N LEU A 25 -15.38 12.41 -13.91
CA LEU A 25 -14.67 11.71 -14.98
C LEU A 25 -13.48 12.50 -15.55
N VAL A 26 -13.51 13.83 -15.45
CA VAL A 26 -12.50 14.74 -16.01
C VAL A 26 -12.03 15.76 -14.98
N PRO A 27 -10.83 16.38 -15.16
CA PRO A 27 -10.30 17.36 -14.19
C PRO A 27 -11.25 18.51 -13.89
N ASN A 28 -12.04 18.96 -14.87
CA ASN A 28 -13.05 20.00 -14.68
C ASN A 28 -14.19 19.62 -13.72
N ASP A 29 -14.39 18.33 -13.44
CA ASP A 29 -15.38 17.86 -12.45
C ASP A 29 -14.86 18.00 -11.01
N LEU A 30 -13.56 18.25 -10.81
CA LEU A 30 -12.92 18.32 -9.50
C LEU A 30 -13.12 19.69 -8.83
N THR A 31 -14.23 20.37 -9.05
CA THR A 31 -14.51 21.63 -8.34
C THR A 31 -14.91 21.36 -6.89
N ILE A 32 -14.65 22.32 -6.00
CA ILE A 32 -15.03 22.22 -4.58
C ILE A 32 -16.52 21.91 -4.46
N GLU A 33 -17.36 22.60 -5.23
CA GLU A 33 -18.81 22.46 -5.21
C GLU A 33 -19.27 21.09 -5.68
N ARG A 34 -18.67 20.56 -6.76
CA ARG A 34 -19.06 19.26 -7.31
C ARG A 34 -18.64 18.12 -6.39
N ILE A 35 -17.44 18.20 -5.83
CA ILE A 35 -16.93 17.17 -4.93
C ILE A 35 -17.69 17.23 -3.60
N SER A 36 -17.94 18.41 -3.05
CA SER A 36 -18.68 18.54 -1.79
C SER A 36 -20.10 17.98 -1.90
N GLU A 37 -20.82 18.28 -2.99
CA GLU A 37 -22.14 17.68 -3.27
C GLU A 37 -22.06 16.16 -3.38
N ALA A 38 -21.09 15.62 -4.13
CA ALA A 38 -20.99 14.20 -4.40
C ALA A 38 -20.61 13.36 -3.15
N PHE A 39 -19.98 13.98 -2.15
CA PHE A 39 -19.62 13.37 -0.88
C PHE A 39 -20.52 13.82 0.29
N ASN A 40 -21.55 14.65 0.04
CA ASN A 40 -22.45 15.18 1.06
C ASN A 40 -21.69 15.90 2.19
N VAL A 41 -20.78 16.79 1.82
CA VAL A 41 -19.96 17.62 2.71
C VAL A 41 -20.38 19.08 2.57
N GLU A 42 -20.63 19.77 3.68
CA GLU A 42 -20.91 21.20 3.67
C GLU A 42 -19.61 21.99 3.66
N VAL A 43 -19.52 23.02 2.81
CA VAL A 43 -18.30 23.84 2.69
C VAL A 43 -18.61 25.31 2.93
N HIS A 44 -17.82 25.95 3.79
CA HIS A 44 -17.91 27.38 4.06
C HIS A 44 -16.58 28.08 3.80
N PHE A 45 -16.65 29.30 3.26
CA PHE A 45 -15.50 30.17 3.09
C PHE A 45 -15.52 31.26 4.18
N LYS A 46 -14.48 31.33 5.00
CA LYS A 46 -14.40 32.27 6.15
C LYS A 46 -12.98 32.83 6.28
N SER A 47 -12.81 34.00 6.90
CA SER A 47 -11.48 34.58 7.19
C SER A 47 -10.85 33.98 8.45
N VAL A 48 -10.69 32.65 8.48
CA VAL A 48 -10.05 31.89 9.56
C VAL A 48 -9.17 30.81 8.95
N LYS A 49 -8.24 30.24 9.72
CA LYS A 49 -7.47 29.07 9.28
C LYS A 49 -8.44 27.96 8.88
N SER A 50 -8.18 27.30 7.76
CA SER A 50 -8.98 26.16 7.28
C SER A 50 -8.96 25.00 8.29
N PHE A 51 -10.10 24.31 8.40
CA PHE A 51 -10.27 23.12 9.23
C PHE A 51 -11.52 22.34 8.79
N SER A 52 -11.66 21.13 9.31
CA SER A 52 -12.83 20.27 9.13
C SER A 52 -13.45 19.87 10.47
N ASP A 53 -14.77 19.70 10.46
CA ASP A 53 -15.51 18.97 11.48
C ASP A 53 -15.95 17.63 10.86
N ASN A 54 -15.26 16.57 11.25
CA ASN A 54 -15.45 15.25 10.65
C ASN A 54 -16.80 14.63 11.03
N GLU A 55 -17.34 14.95 12.21
CA GLU A 55 -18.62 14.41 12.69
C GLU A 55 -19.79 15.08 11.98
N LEU A 56 -19.71 16.39 11.78
CA LEU A 56 -20.74 17.17 11.08
C LEU A 56 -20.58 17.16 9.57
N CYS A 57 -19.49 16.57 9.04
CA CYS A 57 -19.15 16.61 7.61
C CYS A 57 -19.08 18.05 7.07
N VAL A 58 -18.44 18.95 7.83
CA VAL A 58 -18.28 20.37 7.47
C VAL A 58 -16.80 20.67 7.20
N ILE A 59 -16.52 21.41 6.14
CA ILE A 59 -15.20 21.96 5.85
C ILE A 59 -15.29 23.49 5.85
N VAL A 60 -14.37 24.13 6.57
CA VAL A 60 -14.17 25.58 6.52
C VAL A 60 -12.87 25.86 5.79
N ILE A 61 -12.93 26.63 4.71
CA ILE A 61 -11.78 27.06 3.91
C ILE A 61 -11.50 28.54 4.19
N ASN A 62 -10.22 28.86 4.35
CA ASN A 62 -9.77 30.24 4.46
C ASN A 62 -10.03 30.99 3.14
N GLN A 63 -10.95 31.94 3.17
CA GLN A 63 -11.32 32.71 1.98
C GLN A 63 -10.24 33.70 1.50
N GLN A 64 -9.21 33.92 2.32
CA GLN A 64 -8.10 34.84 2.02
C GLN A 64 -6.98 34.17 1.23
N ASP A 65 -6.96 32.83 1.17
CA ASP A 65 -5.96 32.08 0.41
C ASP A 65 -6.24 32.16 -1.10
N GLU A 66 -5.20 31.96 -1.92
CA GLU A 66 -5.35 31.87 -3.37
C GLU A 66 -6.20 30.65 -3.78
N ARG A 67 -6.84 30.70 -4.95
CA ARG A 67 -7.86 29.70 -5.35
C ARG A 67 -7.29 28.29 -5.47
N ASP A 68 -6.08 28.15 -5.94
CA ASP A 68 -5.36 26.88 -6.03
C ASP A 68 -4.96 26.35 -4.65
N VAL A 69 -4.56 27.23 -3.73
CA VAL A 69 -4.32 26.88 -2.32
C VAL A 69 -5.62 26.43 -1.65
N GLN A 70 -6.72 27.16 -1.83
CA GLN A 70 -8.05 26.77 -1.34
C GLN A 70 -8.45 25.38 -1.86
N HIS A 71 -8.18 25.10 -3.13
CA HIS A 71 -8.51 23.82 -3.77
C HIS A 71 -7.69 22.66 -3.20
N LYS A 72 -6.36 22.83 -3.08
CA LYS A 72 -5.49 21.87 -2.38
C LYS A 72 -5.97 21.62 -0.96
N THR A 73 -6.22 22.69 -0.19
CA THR A 73 -6.65 22.60 1.20
C THR A 73 -8.00 21.90 1.32
N PHE A 74 -8.94 22.15 0.40
CA PHE A 74 -10.21 21.42 0.37
C PHE A 74 -10.02 19.92 0.28
N PHE A 75 -9.14 19.42 -0.60
CA PHE A 75 -8.88 17.98 -0.68
C PHE A 75 -8.17 17.39 0.54
N HIS A 76 -7.35 18.19 1.22
CA HIS A 76 -6.76 17.81 2.52
C HIS A 76 -7.84 17.64 3.59
N GLU A 77 -8.69 18.65 3.77
CA GLU A 77 -9.79 18.62 4.74
C GLU A 77 -10.83 17.54 4.40
N LEU A 78 -11.09 17.30 3.12
CA LEU A 78 -11.94 16.19 2.68
C LEU A 78 -11.35 14.84 3.09
N GLY A 79 -10.02 14.70 3.07
CA GLY A 79 -9.34 13.52 3.59
C GLY A 79 -9.65 13.29 5.06
N HIS A 80 -9.64 14.34 5.89
CA HIS A 80 -10.05 14.24 7.30
C HIS A 80 -11.51 13.82 7.44
N VAL A 81 -12.43 14.50 6.76
CA VAL A 81 -13.87 14.20 6.84
C VAL A 81 -14.19 12.76 6.45
N LEU A 82 -13.60 12.26 5.36
CA LEU A 82 -13.95 10.94 4.82
C LEU A 82 -13.26 9.77 5.51
N ARG A 83 -12.15 10.00 6.22
CA ARG A 83 -11.25 8.92 6.65
C ARG A 83 -10.95 8.91 8.13
N HIS A 84 -11.17 10.02 8.84
CA HIS A 84 -10.77 10.17 10.22
C HIS A 84 -11.95 10.41 11.14
N VAL A 85 -11.90 9.82 12.32
CA VAL A 85 -12.89 9.99 13.39
C VAL A 85 -12.20 10.47 14.67
N GLY A 86 -12.94 11.23 15.48
CA GLY A 86 -12.50 11.74 16.78
C GLY A 86 -12.00 13.17 16.77
N ASP A 87 -12.10 13.82 17.93
CA ASP A 87 -11.62 15.18 18.16
C ASP A 87 -10.09 15.19 18.22
N GLN A 88 -9.42 15.80 17.24
CA GLN A 88 -7.95 15.89 17.17
C GLN A 88 -7.32 16.50 18.42
N ARG A 89 -8.07 17.26 19.24
CA ARG A 89 -7.59 17.83 20.51
C ARG A 89 -7.49 16.81 21.64
N GLN A 90 -8.13 15.65 21.49
CA GLN A 90 -8.20 14.59 22.50
C GLN A 90 -7.38 13.34 22.12
N ILE A 91 -6.78 13.33 20.93
CA ILE A 91 -6.01 12.22 20.40
C ILE A 91 -4.51 12.45 20.69
N SER A 92 -3.76 11.36 20.92
CA SER A 92 -2.31 11.42 21.06
C SER A 92 -1.63 12.04 19.83
N GLU A 93 -0.53 12.76 20.09
CA GLU A 93 0.25 13.45 19.05
C GLU A 93 0.66 12.52 17.90
N LEU A 94 1.06 11.28 18.21
CA LEU A 94 1.46 10.30 17.19
C LEU A 94 0.31 9.95 16.23
N PHE A 95 -0.92 9.82 16.75
CA PHE A 95 -2.07 9.52 15.91
C PHE A 95 -2.54 10.75 15.12
N GLN A 96 -2.37 11.95 15.67
CA GLN A 96 -2.57 13.19 14.92
C GLN A 96 -1.59 13.29 13.73
N GLN A 97 -0.30 13.02 13.95
CA GLN A 97 0.72 13.00 12.88
C GLN A 97 0.40 11.95 11.81
N MET A 98 -0.08 10.77 12.24
CA MET A 98 -0.51 9.72 11.31
C MET A 98 -1.69 10.17 10.44
N GLN A 99 -2.71 10.81 11.04
CA GLN A 99 -3.85 11.34 10.29
C GLN A 99 -3.43 12.44 9.32
N GLU A 100 -2.55 13.35 9.73
CA GLU A 100 -2.06 14.42 8.86
C GLU A 100 -1.31 13.86 7.65
N ALA A 101 -0.40 12.91 7.87
CA ALA A 101 0.32 12.25 6.78
C ALA A 101 -0.61 11.47 5.83
N ASP A 102 -1.67 10.86 6.35
CA ASP A 102 -2.68 10.19 5.53
C ASP A 102 -3.53 11.19 4.73
N ALA A 103 -3.94 12.30 5.34
CA ALA A 103 -4.68 13.39 4.68
C ALA A 103 -3.84 14.06 3.58
N GLU A 104 -2.56 14.33 3.84
CA GLU A 104 -1.62 14.84 2.84
C GLU A 104 -1.53 13.91 1.63
N ARG A 105 -1.36 12.60 1.88
CA ARG A 105 -1.29 11.59 0.80
C ARG A 105 -2.61 11.47 0.05
N PHE A 106 -3.73 11.48 0.76
CA PHE A 106 -5.07 11.46 0.18
C PHE A 106 -5.26 12.66 -0.75
N SER A 107 -4.89 13.86 -0.30
CA SER A 107 -5.07 15.11 -1.06
C SER A 107 -4.40 15.04 -2.43
N LEU A 108 -3.19 14.46 -2.52
CA LEU A 108 -2.46 14.27 -3.78
C LEU A 108 -3.22 13.38 -4.77
N TYR A 109 -3.88 12.34 -4.26
CA TYR A 109 -4.61 11.37 -5.09
C TYR A 109 -5.99 11.89 -5.48
N ALA A 110 -6.66 12.60 -4.58
CA ALA A 110 -7.99 13.14 -4.79
C ALA A 110 -7.96 14.39 -5.70
N ALA A 111 -7.02 15.31 -5.47
CA ALA A 111 -6.89 16.51 -6.28
C ALA A 111 -6.26 16.25 -7.65
N ILE A 112 -5.41 15.21 -7.76
CA ILE A 112 -4.74 14.84 -9.02
C ILE A 112 -4.86 13.31 -9.24
N PRO A 113 -6.06 12.81 -9.57
CA PRO A 113 -6.30 11.38 -9.78
C PRO A 113 -5.51 10.85 -10.98
N PHE A 114 -4.86 9.70 -10.79
CA PHE A 114 -3.98 9.16 -11.82
C PHE A 114 -4.74 8.87 -13.14
N PHE A 115 -5.96 8.34 -13.07
CA PHE A 115 -6.76 8.01 -14.27
C PHE A 115 -7.17 9.23 -15.11
N MET A 116 -7.13 10.43 -14.52
CA MET A 116 -7.32 11.69 -15.26
C MET A 116 -5.98 12.21 -15.77
N LEU A 117 -4.94 12.16 -14.93
CA LEU A 117 -3.60 12.63 -15.27
C LEU A 117 -2.99 11.83 -16.43
N GLU A 118 -3.20 10.52 -16.48
CA GLU A 118 -2.62 9.65 -17.52
C GLU A 118 -3.12 9.95 -18.93
N LYS A 119 -4.24 10.69 -19.04
CA LYS A 119 -4.81 11.13 -20.32
C LYS A 119 -4.16 12.41 -20.86
N LEU A 120 -3.35 13.10 -20.05
CA LEU A 120 -2.68 14.33 -20.45
C LEU A 120 -1.43 14.02 -21.28
N GLN A 121 -1.19 14.87 -22.28
CA GLN A 121 0.10 14.89 -22.98
C GLN A 121 1.06 15.80 -22.21
N LEU A 122 2.00 15.19 -21.50
CA LEU A 122 2.96 15.91 -20.68
C LEU A 122 4.31 16.05 -21.41
N PRO A 123 4.95 17.23 -21.34
CA PRO A 123 6.30 17.44 -21.88
C PRO A 123 7.33 16.63 -21.09
N ALA A 124 8.53 16.51 -21.64
CA ALA A 124 9.61 15.75 -21.00
C ALA A 124 10.18 16.46 -19.76
N PHE A 125 10.13 17.79 -19.72
CA PHE A 125 10.64 18.60 -18.62
C PHE A 125 9.66 18.60 -17.45
N GLU A 126 10.12 18.22 -16.26
CA GLU A 126 9.25 17.92 -15.11
C GLU A 126 8.52 19.17 -14.61
N GLU A 127 9.19 20.32 -14.62
CA GLU A 127 8.66 21.61 -14.17
C GLU A 127 7.61 22.16 -15.14
N GLU A 128 7.82 21.99 -16.46
CA GLU A 128 6.82 22.37 -17.47
C GLU A 128 5.59 21.46 -17.39
N ALA A 129 5.80 20.15 -17.20
CA ALA A 129 4.73 19.20 -16.96
C ALA A 129 3.96 19.54 -15.68
N ALA A 130 4.65 19.93 -14.61
CA ALA A 130 4.03 20.37 -13.36
C ALA A 130 3.18 21.62 -13.57
N GLY A 131 3.63 22.60 -14.37
CA GLY A 131 2.84 23.78 -14.71
C GLY A 131 1.54 23.45 -15.46
N ILE A 132 1.58 22.51 -16.40
CA ILE A 132 0.38 22.03 -17.10
C ILE A 132 -0.56 21.31 -16.13
N VAL A 133 -0.04 20.40 -15.31
CA VAL A 133 -0.84 19.66 -14.32
C VAL A 133 -1.47 20.63 -13.31
N ALA A 134 -0.71 21.59 -12.79
CA ALA A 134 -1.19 22.63 -11.88
C ALA A 134 -2.36 23.41 -12.48
N THR A 135 -2.23 23.80 -13.75
CA THR A 135 -3.30 24.53 -14.46
C THR A 135 -4.54 23.66 -14.67
N VAL A 136 -4.37 22.42 -15.13
CA VAL A 136 -5.49 21.51 -15.43
C VAL A 136 -6.26 21.10 -14.17
N PHE A 137 -5.54 20.83 -13.08
CA PHE A 137 -6.12 20.38 -11.82
C PHE A 137 -6.39 21.51 -10.83
N GLN A 138 -6.06 22.77 -11.18
CA GLN A 138 -6.28 23.97 -10.36
C GLN A 138 -5.61 23.90 -8.98
N VAL A 139 -4.37 23.39 -8.94
CA VAL A 139 -3.56 23.22 -7.73
C VAL A 139 -2.23 23.97 -7.82
N PRO A 140 -1.55 24.23 -6.70
CA PRO A 140 -0.26 24.92 -6.71
C PRO A 140 0.81 24.14 -7.52
N PRO A 141 1.72 24.81 -8.25
CA PRO A 141 2.76 24.15 -9.05
C PRO A 141 3.64 23.17 -8.28
N GLU A 142 4.01 23.50 -7.05
CA GLU A 142 4.81 22.65 -6.18
C GLU A 142 4.06 21.36 -5.76
N PHE A 143 2.74 21.44 -5.65
CA PHE A 143 1.89 20.30 -5.32
C PHE A 143 1.74 19.36 -6.53
N ALA A 144 1.56 19.92 -7.72
CA ALA A 144 1.60 19.16 -8.97
C ALA A 144 2.97 18.48 -9.18
N LEU A 145 4.06 19.20 -8.92
CA LEU A 145 5.41 18.66 -9.01
C LEU A 145 5.62 17.50 -8.02
N LEU A 146 5.14 17.63 -6.78
CA LEU A 146 5.20 16.57 -5.79
C LEU A 146 4.49 15.30 -6.27
N ARG A 147 3.29 15.45 -6.85
CA ARG A 147 2.54 14.32 -7.43
C ARG A 147 3.29 13.65 -8.58
N LEU A 148 3.88 14.43 -9.50
CA LEU A 148 4.65 13.90 -10.62
C LEU A 148 5.91 13.15 -10.14
N LYS A 149 6.62 13.68 -9.14
CA LYS A 149 7.77 13.01 -8.53
C LYS A 149 7.38 11.68 -7.92
N GLN A 150 6.29 11.64 -7.16
CA GLN A 150 5.77 10.41 -6.57
C GLN A 150 5.41 9.35 -7.63
N ILE A 151 4.81 9.76 -8.76
CA ILE A 151 4.51 8.87 -9.89
C ILE A 151 5.80 8.34 -10.51
N ARG A 152 6.78 9.22 -10.76
CA ARG A 152 8.08 8.87 -11.33
C ARG A 152 8.84 7.88 -10.44
N GLU A 153 8.88 8.14 -9.14
CA GLU A 153 9.50 7.27 -8.14
C GLU A 153 8.83 5.90 -8.12
N ARG A 154 7.50 5.84 -8.13
CA ARG A 154 6.77 4.56 -8.16
C ARG A 154 7.06 3.76 -9.43
N ILE A 155 7.15 4.42 -10.59
CA ILE A 155 7.56 3.78 -11.85
C ILE A 155 9.01 3.26 -11.73
N ALA A 156 9.93 4.09 -11.27
CA ALA A 156 11.34 3.72 -11.13
C ALA A 156 11.52 2.56 -10.15
N SER A 157 10.78 2.54 -9.04
CA SER A 157 10.77 1.43 -8.09
C SER A 157 10.25 0.13 -8.73
N ALA A 158 9.15 0.19 -9.49
CA ALA A 158 8.65 -0.99 -10.21
C ALA A 158 9.64 -1.51 -11.25
N GLU A 159 10.27 -0.62 -12.02
CA GLU A 159 11.30 -0.97 -13.01
C GLU A 159 12.53 -1.59 -12.34
N PHE A 160 12.99 -0.99 -11.25
CA PHE A 160 14.10 -1.52 -10.46
C PHE A 160 13.78 -2.91 -9.90
N MET A 161 12.60 -3.09 -9.31
CA MET A 161 12.15 -4.40 -8.80
C MET A 161 12.05 -5.45 -9.91
N THR A 162 11.57 -5.05 -11.10
CA THR A 162 11.50 -5.93 -12.27
C THR A 162 12.89 -6.33 -12.75
N ALA A 163 13.80 -5.37 -12.90
CA ALA A 163 15.18 -5.61 -13.33
C ALA A 163 15.97 -6.43 -12.30
N PHE A 164 15.77 -6.17 -11.00
CA PHE A 164 16.39 -6.90 -9.91
C PHE A 164 15.90 -8.35 -9.85
N THR A 165 14.59 -8.56 -10.02
CA THR A 165 14.01 -9.91 -10.12
C THR A 165 14.55 -10.65 -11.33
N TYR A 166 14.61 -10.01 -12.50
CA TYR A 166 15.16 -10.61 -13.71
C TYR A 166 16.65 -10.95 -13.57
N THR A 167 17.47 -10.06 -13.01
CA THR A 167 18.89 -10.31 -12.77
C THR A 167 19.15 -11.34 -11.68
N ALA A 168 18.30 -11.40 -10.64
CA ALA A 168 18.34 -12.47 -9.64
C ALA A 168 18.05 -13.82 -10.29
N VAL A 169 16.99 -13.94 -11.08
CA VAL A 169 16.65 -15.17 -11.84
C VAL A 169 17.76 -15.54 -12.83
N ALA A 170 18.36 -14.56 -13.51
CA ALA A 170 19.46 -14.79 -14.45
C ALA A 170 20.75 -15.25 -13.76
N LYS A 171 21.13 -14.63 -12.62
CA LYS A 171 22.30 -15.04 -11.81
C LYS A 171 22.10 -16.42 -11.16
N GLU A 172 20.88 -16.71 -10.77
CA GLU A 172 20.47 -18.02 -10.22
C GLU A 172 20.56 -19.14 -11.26
N ASN A 173 20.38 -18.81 -12.55
CA ASN A 173 20.61 -19.72 -13.67
C ASN A 173 22.09 -19.86 -14.09
N THR A 174 23.03 -19.07 -13.55
CA THR A 174 24.46 -19.08 -13.93
C THR A 174 25.43 -19.52 -12.83
N LEU A 175 24.98 -19.70 -11.59
CA LEU A 175 25.79 -20.27 -10.52
C LEU A 175 25.60 -21.80 -10.49
N PRO A 176 26.67 -22.62 -10.40
CA PRO A 176 26.50 -24.01 -9.99
C PRO A 176 25.84 -24.02 -8.61
N TYR A 177 24.66 -24.64 -8.54
CA TYR A 177 23.81 -24.74 -7.36
C TYR A 177 24.61 -25.22 -6.15
N THR A 178 24.95 -24.31 -5.24
CA THR A 178 25.26 -24.70 -3.86
C THR A 178 23.93 -24.83 -3.14
N THR A 179 23.54 -26.07 -2.86
CA THR A 179 22.44 -26.39 -1.95
C THR A 179 22.75 -25.82 -0.57
N THR A 180 22.26 -24.61 -0.27
CA THR A 180 22.18 -24.14 1.12
C THR A 180 21.15 -25.01 1.84
N PRO A 181 21.49 -25.61 3.00
CA PRO A 181 20.59 -26.51 3.73
C PRO A 181 19.42 -25.79 4.42
N GLU A 182 19.47 -24.46 4.56
CA GLU A 182 18.48 -23.67 5.30
C GLU A 182 17.36 -23.11 4.39
N PRO A 183 16.11 -23.03 4.88
CA PRO A 183 14.99 -22.49 4.13
C PRO A 183 15.10 -20.97 3.95
N ILE A 184 14.65 -20.47 2.81
CA ILE A 184 14.57 -19.04 2.53
C ILE A 184 13.18 -18.55 2.95
N ILE A 185 13.13 -17.55 3.83
CA ILE A 185 11.88 -16.97 4.32
C ILE A 185 11.67 -15.57 3.73
N ARG A 186 10.47 -15.31 3.22
CA ARG A 186 10.07 -14.06 2.57
C ARG A 186 8.70 -13.61 3.08
N GLY A 187 8.47 -12.30 3.10
CA GLY A 187 7.22 -11.72 3.60
C GLY A 187 6.32 -11.22 2.47
N VAL A 188 5.03 -11.50 2.55
CA VAL A 188 3.99 -10.82 1.78
C VAL A 188 3.37 -9.79 2.71
N TYR A 189 3.52 -8.51 2.39
CA TYR A 189 3.00 -7.42 3.19
C TYR A 189 1.67 -6.97 2.62
N GLY A 190 0.70 -6.70 3.49
CA GLY A 190 -0.58 -6.14 3.09
C GLY A 190 -0.44 -4.66 2.79
N LEU A 191 -1.38 -4.15 2.01
CA LEU A 191 -1.32 -2.77 1.54
C LEU A 191 -1.67 -1.76 2.65
N ASP A 192 -2.28 -2.25 3.75
CA ASP A 192 -2.73 -1.45 4.89
C ASP A 192 -1.71 -1.44 6.05
N ASP A 193 -0.83 -2.44 6.15
CA ASP A 193 0.21 -2.55 7.21
C ASP A 193 1.50 -3.16 6.64
N LEU A 194 2.52 -2.29 6.48
CA LEU A 194 3.86 -2.66 5.99
C LEU A 194 4.86 -2.98 7.12
N SER A 195 4.44 -2.81 8.38
CA SER A 195 5.31 -3.09 9.54
C SER A 195 5.51 -4.59 9.74
N ARG A 196 4.52 -5.40 9.34
CA ARG A 196 4.53 -6.86 9.45
C ARG A 196 3.97 -7.54 8.19
N PRO A 197 4.55 -8.67 7.78
CA PRO A 197 3.99 -9.45 6.68
C PRO A 197 2.63 -10.00 7.11
N HIS A 198 1.69 -10.16 6.17
CA HIS A 198 0.44 -10.90 6.37
C HIS A 198 0.64 -12.40 6.12
N THR A 199 1.66 -12.76 5.32
CA THR A 199 2.02 -14.16 5.05
C THR A 199 3.53 -14.30 4.94
N LEU A 200 4.09 -15.30 5.59
CA LEU A 200 5.46 -15.77 5.39
C LEU A 200 5.46 -16.89 4.35
N ILE A 201 6.32 -16.75 3.35
CA ILE A 201 6.61 -17.77 2.34
C ILE A 201 7.94 -18.39 2.69
N ILE A 202 7.93 -19.70 2.95
CA ILE A 202 9.10 -20.49 3.31
C ILE A 202 9.42 -21.38 2.10
N GLU A 203 10.58 -21.19 1.49
CA GLU A 203 10.99 -21.93 0.29
C GLU A 203 12.25 -22.77 0.56
N GLN A 204 12.18 -24.06 0.24
CA GLN A 204 13.32 -24.97 0.28
C GLN A 204 13.44 -25.72 -1.05
N ARG A 205 14.39 -25.29 -1.89
CA ARG A 205 14.52 -25.78 -3.28
C ARG A 205 14.87 -27.26 -3.42
N GLY A 206 15.49 -27.84 -2.40
CA GLY A 206 15.74 -29.29 -2.31
C GLY A 206 14.56 -30.11 -1.79
N GLY A 207 13.41 -29.48 -1.50
CA GLY A 207 12.32 -30.07 -0.74
C GLY A 207 12.57 -29.99 0.78
N PHE A 208 11.50 -30.13 1.55
CA PHE A 208 11.60 -30.15 3.01
C PHE A 208 11.99 -31.53 3.53
N LYS A 209 12.65 -31.55 4.70
CA LYS A 209 12.78 -32.77 5.50
C LYS A 209 11.47 -32.96 6.28
N TRP A 210 10.65 -33.88 5.81
CA TRP A 210 9.29 -34.08 6.32
C TRP A 210 9.23 -34.90 7.61
N ASP A 211 10.32 -35.59 7.94
CA ASP A 211 10.52 -36.42 9.14
C ASP A 211 11.09 -35.63 10.34
N GLN A 212 11.28 -34.32 10.18
CA GLN A 212 11.87 -33.46 11.21
C GLN A 212 11.05 -32.18 11.37
N PRO A 213 10.90 -31.67 12.61
CA PRO A 213 10.23 -30.39 12.83
C PRO A 213 11.04 -29.25 12.20
N LEU A 214 10.34 -28.29 11.59
CA LEU A 214 10.97 -27.11 11.02
C LEU A 214 10.80 -25.93 11.98
N TYR A 215 11.93 -25.37 12.44
CA TYR A 215 11.92 -24.16 13.26
C TYR A 215 12.14 -22.93 12.38
N ILE A 216 11.30 -21.92 12.56
CA ILE A 216 11.45 -20.64 11.87
C ILE A 216 11.40 -19.49 12.87
N GLU A 217 12.21 -18.48 12.61
CA GLU A 217 12.10 -17.18 13.28
C GLU A 217 10.97 -16.39 12.63
N VAL A 218 10.03 -15.87 13.43
CA VAL A 218 8.84 -15.16 12.96
C VAL A 218 8.86 -13.66 13.31
N ASN A 219 9.72 -13.26 14.25
CA ASN A 219 9.88 -11.86 14.67
C ASN A 219 10.98 -11.10 13.89
N GLY A 220 11.45 -11.67 12.77
CA GLY A 220 12.49 -11.10 11.93
C GLY A 220 11.98 -10.07 10.92
N THR A 221 12.91 -9.41 10.23
CA THR A 221 12.61 -8.58 9.06
C THR A 221 12.74 -9.42 7.80
N PHE A 222 11.68 -9.49 6.99
CA PHE A 222 11.62 -10.36 5.82
C PHE A 222 11.64 -9.56 4.53
N LYS A 223 12.36 -10.05 3.52
CA LYS A 223 12.35 -9.44 2.19
C LYS A 223 10.96 -9.62 1.56
N SER A 224 10.38 -8.51 1.10
CA SER A 224 9.07 -8.49 0.43
C SER A 224 9.09 -9.28 -0.88
N VAL A 225 7.97 -9.90 -1.23
CA VAL A 225 7.75 -10.55 -2.52
C VAL A 225 6.37 -10.20 -3.06
N ASP A 226 6.34 -9.74 -4.30
CA ASP A 226 5.12 -9.61 -5.08
C ASP A 226 4.68 -11.01 -5.55
N VAL A 227 3.81 -11.69 -4.80
CA VAL A 227 3.23 -12.95 -5.26
C VAL A 227 1.77 -12.75 -5.63
N HIS A 228 1.47 -12.85 -6.93
CA HIS A 228 0.15 -13.25 -7.38
C HIS A 228 -0.03 -14.76 -7.10
N PRO A 229 -1.12 -15.20 -6.46
CA PRO A 229 -1.34 -16.61 -6.16
C PRO A 229 -1.78 -17.35 -7.43
N ASN A 230 -0.87 -17.55 -8.37
CA ASN A 230 -1.07 -18.52 -9.44
C ASN A 230 -0.44 -19.85 -9.03
N SER A 231 -1.34 -20.81 -8.77
CA SER A 231 -1.18 -22.26 -8.74
C SER A 231 0.22 -22.77 -9.12
N ASN A 232 1.07 -22.98 -8.11
CA ASN A 232 2.23 -23.86 -8.24
C ASN A 232 1.85 -25.21 -7.65
N ARG A 233 2.02 -26.30 -8.42
CA ARG A 233 1.68 -27.68 -8.01
C ARG A 233 2.44 -28.19 -6.77
N ASN A 234 3.41 -27.43 -6.25
CA ASN A 234 4.34 -27.82 -5.18
C ASN A 234 4.30 -26.86 -3.96
N SER A 235 3.13 -26.32 -3.61
CA SER A 235 2.94 -25.48 -2.43
C SER A 235 1.98 -26.09 -1.41
N ALA A 236 2.24 -25.87 -0.12
CA ALA A 236 1.36 -26.24 0.97
C ALA A 236 1.06 -25.03 1.88
N VAL A 237 -0.17 -24.99 2.40
CA VAL A 237 -0.61 -23.98 3.38
C VAL A 237 -0.49 -24.56 4.79
N VAL A 238 0.23 -23.87 5.66
CA VAL A 238 0.42 -24.22 7.07
C VAL A 238 -0.81 -23.75 7.85
N ARG A 239 -1.43 -24.65 8.62
CA ARG A 239 -2.57 -24.32 9.48
C ARG A 239 -2.11 -24.09 10.91
N SER A 240 -2.92 -23.41 11.72
CA SER A 240 -2.65 -23.24 13.17
C SER A 240 -2.42 -24.57 13.89
N SER A 241 -3.17 -25.62 13.50
CA SER A 241 -3.00 -26.98 14.04
C SER A 241 -1.65 -27.63 13.71
N ASP A 242 -0.93 -27.11 12.73
CA ASP A 242 0.38 -27.62 12.29
C ASP A 242 1.53 -26.91 13.03
N LEU A 243 1.21 -25.99 13.96
CA LEU A 243 2.17 -25.14 14.66
C LEU A 243 2.25 -25.49 16.15
N LEU A 244 3.45 -25.36 16.70
CA LEU A 244 3.71 -25.46 18.12
C LEU A 244 4.67 -24.34 18.53
N ILE A 245 4.37 -23.67 19.63
CA ILE A 245 5.15 -22.51 20.11
C ILE A 245 6.06 -22.96 21.24
N PRO A 246 7.40 -22.95 21.04
CA PRO A 246 8.32 -23.38 22.07
C PRO A 246 8.28 -22.41 23.26
N PRO A 247 8.00 -22.86 24.50
CA PRO A 247 7.92 -21.98 25.67
C PRO A 247 9.27 -21.30 26.01
N SER A 248 10.38 -21.86 25.51
CA SER A 248 11.75 -21.43 25.80
C SER A 248 12.40 -20.57 24.70
N ARG A 249 11.69 -20.29 23.59
CA ARG A 249 12.22 -19.48 22.46
C ARG A 249 11.17 -18.50 21.95
N SER A 250 11.10 -17.35 22.60
CA SER A 250 10.29 -16.22 22.11
C SER A 250 10.71 -15.81 20.70
N GLY A 251 9.73 -15.63 19.80
CA GLY A 251 9.96 -15.23 18.40
C GLY A 251 10.26 -16.35 17.42
N TYR A 252 10.17 -17.62 17.86
CA TYR A 252 10.27 -18.80 16.99
C TYR A 252 8.99 -19.61 17.01
N VAL A 253 8.64 -20.23 15.88
CA VAL A 253 7.59 -21.25 15.82
C VAL A 253 8.15 -22.55 15.25
N MET A 254 7.63 -23.66 15.76
CA MET A 254 7.91 -25.00 15.25
C MET A 254 6.75 -25.44 14.36
N ILE A 255 7.06 -25.86 13.13
CA ILE A 255 6.11 -26.42 12.19
C ILE A 255 6.24 -27.95 12.22
N ASP A 256 5.12 -28.64 12.45
CA ASP A 256 5.01 -30.09 12.39
C ASP A 256 4.92 -30.54 10.94
N MET A 257 6.08 -30.93 10.40
CA MET A 257 6.21 -31.31 9.00
C MET A 257 5.53 -32.66 8.70
N GLU A 258 5.54 -33.61 9.65
CA GLU A 258 4.88 -34.91 9.46
C GLU A 258 3.37 -34.75 9.32
N ARG A 259 2.79 -33.85 10.13
CA ARG A 259 1.36 -33.53 10.07
C ARG A 259 0.97 -32.91 8.74
N ILE A 260 1.78 -31.99 8.20
CA ILE A 260 1.56 -31.41 6.87
C ILE A 260 1.69 -32.48 5.77
N ALA A 261 2.73 -33.32 5.85
CA ALA A 261 2.97 -34.40 4.90
C ALA A 261 1.81 -35.41 4.87
N SER A 262 1.20 -35.72 6.01
CA SER A 262 0.05 -36.63 6.11
C SER A 262 -1.19 -36.13 5.36
N ARG A 263 -1.32 -34.80 5.20
CA ARG A 263 -2.47 -34.14 4.56
C ARG A 263 -2.26 -33.89 3.07
N LEU A 264 -1.04 -33.53 2.66
CA LEU A 264 -0.75 -32.99 1.32
C LEU A 264 0.34 -33.76 0.55
N GLY A 265 0.95 -34.78 1.16
CA GLY A 265 2.12 -35.47 0.63
C GLY A 265 3.42 -34.65 0.77
N GLN A 266 4.53 -35.20 0.25
CA GLN A 266 5.89 -34.67 0.47
C GLN A 266 6.45 -33.86 -0.71
N ASN A 267 5.60 -33.47 -1.65
CA ASN A 267 6.04 -32.86 -2.92
C ASN A 267 6.14 -31.32 -2.84
N ALA A 268 5.75 -30.71 -1.72
CA ALA A 268 5.82 -29.27 -1.57
C ALA A 268 7.27 -28.80 -1.34
N ASN A 269 7.65 -27.72 -2.01
CA ASN A 269 8.92 -27.02 -1.79
C ASN A 269 8.69 -25.58 -1.30
N LYS A 270 7.41 -25.19 -1.15
CA LYS A 270 6.97 -23.92 -0.59
C LYS A 270 5.90 -24.12 0.47
N LEU A 271 6.07 -23.47 1.62
CA LEU A 271 5.05 -23.36 2.66
C LEU A 271 4.56 -21.91 2.75
N PHE A 272 3.25 -21.75 2.90
CA PHE A 272 2.59 -20.48 3.16
C PHE A 272 2.08 -20.47 4.59
N LEU A 273 2.64 -19.59 5.41
CA LEU A 273 2.25 -19.39 6.80
C LEU A 273 1.65 -17.99 6.95
N THR A 274 0.34 -17.91 7.12
CA THR A 274 -0.37 -16.65 7.41
C THR A 274 -0.14 -16.21 8.85
N ILE A 275 -0.10 -14.90 9.11
CA ILE A 275 -0.03 -14.40 10.49
C ILE A 275 -1.27 -14.77 11.30
N GLU A 276 -2.46 -14.79 10.69
CA GLU A 276 -3.68 -15.25 11.36
C GLU A 276 -3.53 -16.67 11.94
N ALA A 277 -3.05 -17.63 11.14
CA ALA A 277 -2.77 -18.99 11.61
C ALA A 277 -1.71 -19.05 12.73
N LEU A 278 -0.77 -18.11 12.76
CA LEU A 278 0.24 -18.00 13.82
C LEU A 278 -0.39 -17.44 15.11
N GLU A 279 -1.21 -16.38 15.01
CA GLU A 279 -1.95 -15.78 16.12
C GLU A 279 -2.95 -16.79 16.72
N ASP A 280 -3.66 -17.55 15.88
CA ASP A 280 -4.55 -18.63 16.32
C ASP A 280 -3.82 -19.72 17.11
N ALA A 281 -2.59 -20.05 16.71
CA ALA A 281 -1.75 -21.02 17.41
C ALA A 281 -1.14 -20.49 18.72
N ILE A 282 -1.03 -19.16 18.87
CA ILE A 282 -0.61 -18.49 20.12
C ILE A 282 -1.74 -18.50 21.14
N ASN A 283 -2.98 -18.33 20.67
CA ASN A 283 -4.16 -18.13 21.51
C ASN A 283 -4.87 -19.43 21.96
N PHE A 284 -4.33 -20.60 21.61
CA PHE A 284 -4.82 -21.94 21.98
C PHE A 284 -3.80 -22.71 22.81
#